data_AF-A0A923YQE6-F1
#
_entry.id   AF-A0A923YQE6-F1
#
_cell.length_a   1.000
_cell.length_b   1.000
_cell.length_c   1.000
_cell.angle_alpha   90.00
_cell.angle_beta   90.00
_cell.angle_gamma   90.00
#
_symmetry.space_group_name_H-M   'P 1'
#
loop_
_entity.id
_entity.type
_entity.pdbx_description
1 polymer ?
#
loop_
_entity_poly.entity_id
_entity_poly.type
_entity_poly.pdbx_seq_one_letter_code
_entity_poly.pdbx_strand_id
1 'polypeptide(L)' 'ALSVGHGAPLRLRVERQLGYKQAKYVMRVEAVASLDGIHGGHGGYWEDGAGYQWYAGI' A
#
# COMPACT_ATOMS: atom_id res chain seq x y z
N ALA A 1 7.38 -20.76 -1.35
CA ALA A 1 7.42 -19.85 -0.17
C ALA A 1 7.85 -18.46 -0.62
N LEU A 2 7.37 -17.39 0.02
CA LEU A 2 7.79 -16.02 -0.28
C LEU A 2 9.20 -15.78 0.27
N SER A 3 10.11 -15.21 -0.53
CA SER A 3 11.43 -14.80 -0.02
C SER A 3 11.32 -13.49 0.76
N VAL A 4 12.30 -13.20 1.62
CA VAL A 4 12.34 -11.93 2.38
C VAL A 4 12.27 -10.74 1.42
N GLY A 5 13.08 -10.71 0.36
CA GLY A 5 13.04 -9.62 -0.63
C GLY A 5 11.68 -9.41 -1.34
N HIS A 6 10.85 -10.45 -1.38
CA HIS A 6 9.49 -10.39 -1.91
C HIS A 6 8.42 -10.13 -0.84
N GLY A 7 8.78 -9.78 0.39
CA GLY A 7 7.84 -9.35 1.43
C GLY A 7 7.39 -10.43 2.40
N ALA A 8 8.16 -11.50 2.59
CA ALA A 8 7.85 -12.51 3.62
C ALA A 8 7.79 -11.90 5.03
N PRO A 9 6.89 -12.36 5.92
CA PRO A 9 6.02 -13.53 5.76
C PRO A 9 4.74 -13.25 4.97
N LEU A 10 4.34 -11.97 4.82
CA LEU A 10 3.06 -11.60 4.23
C LEU A 10 3.18 -10.37 3.32
N ARG A 11 2.63 -10.49 2.11
CA ARG A 11 2.56 -9.42 1.10
C ARG A 11 1.13 -9.28 0.59
N LEU A 12 0.69 -8.03 0.41
CA LEU A 12 -0.57 -7.71 -0.27
C LEU A 12 -0.43 -7.93 -1.78
N ARG A 13 -1.40 -8.58 -2.41
CA ARG A 13 -1.48 -8.75 -3.87
C ARG A 13 -2.76 -8.12 -4.38
N VAL A 14 -2.61 -7.11 -5.25
CA VAL A 14 -3.71 -6.49 -5.99
C VAL A 14 -3.32 -6.51 -7.46
N GLU A 15 -3.93 -7.42 -8.21
CA GLU A 15 -3.42 -7.83 -9.53
C GLU A 15 -3.50 -6.74 -10.59
N ARG A 16 -4.52 -5.87 -10.48
CA ARG A 16 -4.76 -4.79 -11.44
C ARG A 16 -4.04 -3.49 -11.09
N GLN A 17 -3.29 -3.44 -9.99
CA GLN A 17 -2.62 -2.22 -9.51
C GLN A 17 -1.10 -2.31 -9.64
N LEU A 18 -0.45 -1.16 -9.80
CA LEU A 18 0.99 -1.03 -9.87
C LEU A 18 1.69 -1.51 -8.58
N GLY A 19 2.95 -1.91 -8.71
CA GLY A 19 3.69 -2.62 -7.67
C GLY A 19 3.80 -1.89 -6.32
N TYR A 20 3.74 -0.56 -6.30
CA TYR A 20 3.81 0.22 -5.05
C TYR A 20 2.53 0.15 -4.21
N LYS A 21 1.40 -0.27 -4.79
CA LYS A 21 0.15 -0.56 -4.08
C LYS A 21 0.14 -1.93 -3.40
N GLN A 22 1.18 -2.74 -3.62
CA GLN A 22 1.31 -4.08 -3.06
C GLN A 22 2.29 -4.07 -1.88
N ALA A 23 1.77 -3.73 -0.70
CA ALA A 23 2.54 -3.63 0.54
C ALA A 23 3.32 -4.93 0.85
N LYS A 24 4.61 -4.80 1.15
CA LYS A 24 5.48 -5.86 1.68
C LYS A 24 5.43 -5.86 3.20
N TYR A 25 5.68 -7.01 3.82
CA TYR A 25 5.82 -7.13 5.28
C TYR A 25 4.56 -6.63 6.02
N VAL A 26 3.39 -7.04 5.56
CA VAL A 26 2.11 -6.56 6.10
C VAL A 26 1.95 -7.00 7.54
N MET A 27 1.77 -6.04 8.45
CA MET A 27 1.60 -6.28 9.88
C MET A 27 0.20 -5.91 10.41
N ARG A 28 -0.52 -5.03 9.70
CA ARG A 28 -1.83 -4.52 10.10
C ARG A 28 -2.65 -4.17 8.86
N VAL A 29 -3.95 -4.41 8.95
CA VAL A 29 -4.95 -3.88 8.02
C VAL A 29 -6.01 -3.19 8.87
N GLU A 30 -6.34 -1.96 8.51
CA GLU A 30 -7.35 -1.16 9.20
C GLU A 30 -8.34 -0.62 8.17
N ALA A 31 -9.63 -0.85 8.43
CA ALA A 31 -10.71 -0.29 7.63
C ALA A 31 -11.19 0.98 8.31
N VAL A 32 -11.07 2.11 7.62
CA VAL A 32 -11.44 3.43 8.14
C VAL A 32 -12.45 4.10 7.21
N ALA A 33 -13.21 5.06 7.76
CA ALA A 33 -14.19 5.82 6.99
C ALA A 33 -13.54 6.92 6.12
N SER A 34 -12.37 7.44 6.51
CA SER A 34 -11.60 8.43 5.74
C SER A 34 -10.10 8.26 6.01
N LEU A 35 -9.27 8.69 5.04
CA LEU A 35 -7.81 8.72 5.14
C LEU A 35 -7.29 10.05 5.71
N ASP A 36 -8.13 11.08 5.87
CA ASP A 36 -7.71 12.44 6.27
C ASP A 36 -6.90 12.47 7.58
N GLY A 37 -7.16 11.54 8.49
CA GLY A 37 -6.45 11.41 9.78
C GLY A 37 -5.23 10.48 9.76
N ILE A 38 -4.85 9.95 8.60
CA ILE A 38 -3.79 8.95 8.43
C ILE A 38 -2.63 9.57 7.65
N HIS A 39 -1.46 9.68 8.29
CA HIS A 39 -0.25 10.24 7.71
C HIS A 39 -0.49 11.66 7.14
N GLY A 40 -0.24 11.90 5.86
CA GLY A 40 -0.50 13.18 5.18
C GLY A 40 -1.94 13.34 4.69
N GLY A 41 -2.82 12.38 4.96
CA GLY A 41 -4.23 12.44 4.57
C GLY A 41 -4.55 11.83 3.21
N HIS A 42 -3.54 11.45 2.41
CA HIS A 42 -3.74 11.02 1.02
C HIS A 42 -3.63 9.51 0.79
N GLY A 43 -3.44 8.74 1.86
CA GLY A 43 -3.52 7.28 1.82
C GLY A 43 -2.20 6.53 1.88
N GLY A 44 -1.07 7.22 2.05
CA GLY A 44 0.20 6.58 2.36
C GLY A 44 1.43 7.32 1.87
N TYR A 45 2.59 6.71 2.15
CA TYR A 45 3.91 7.30 1.88
C TYR A 45 4.12 7.77 0.43
N TRP A 46 3.60 7.04 -0.56
CA TRP A 46 3.79 7.38 -1.98
C TRP A 46 2.87 8.50 -2.43
N GLU A 47 1.66 8.51 -1.91
CA GLU A 47 0.62 9.51 -2.16
C GLU A 47 0.99 10.84 -1.49
N ASP A 48 1.41 10.77 -0.22
CA ASP A 48 1.77 11.94 0.59
C ASP A 48 3.10 12.56 0.16
N GLY A 49 4.14 11.75 -0.10
CA GLY A 49 5.50 12.24 -0.34
C GLY A 49 5.84 12.47 -1.80
N ALA A 50 5.30 11.67 -2.71
CA ALA A 50 5.63 11.71 -4.14
C ALA A 50 4.44 12.07 -5.04
N GLY A 51 3.26 12.31 -4.47
CA GLY A 51 2.05 12.66 -5.22
C GLY A 51 1.54 11.55 -6.14
N TYR A 52 1.85 10.29 -5.81
CA TYR A 52 1.42 9.15 -6.63
C TYR A 52 -0.10 9.00 -6.53
N GLN A 53 -0.72 8.53 -7.62
CA GLN A 53 -2.17 8.37 -7.68
C GLN A 53 -2.67 7.32 -6.68
N TRP A 54 -3.78 7.63 -5.99
CA TRP A 54 -4.41 6.70 -5.05
C TRP A 54 -4.92 5.43 -5.76
N TYR A 55 -5.38 5.57 -7.00
CA TYR A 55 -5.73 4.48 -7.91
C TYR A 55 -4.74 4.47 -9.06
N ALA A 56 -3.92 3.43 -9.14
CA ALA A 56 -2.91 3.30 -10.19
C ALA A 56 -2.91 1.88 -10.71
N GLY A 57 -3.85 1.61 -11.61
CA GLY A 57 -4.08 0.32 -12.23
C GLY A 57 -4.59 0.45 -13.66
N ILE A 58 -4.67 -0.68 -14.36
CA ILE A 58 -5.31 -0.81 -15.68
C ILE A 58 -6.75 -1.30 -15.56
#